data_AF-A0A9X8VDW3-F1
#
_entry.id   AF-A0A9X8VDW3-F1
#
_cell.length_a   1.000
_cell.length_b   1.000
_cell.length_c   1.000
_cell.angle_alpha   90.00
_cell.angle_beta   90.00
_cell.angle_gamma   90.00
#
_symmetry.space_group_name_H-M   'P 1'
#
loop_
_entity.id
_entity.type
_entity.pdbx_description
1 polymer ?
#
loop_
_entity_poly.entity_id
_entity_poly.type
_entity_poly.pdbx_seq_one_letter_code
_entity_poly.pdbx_strand_id
1 'polypeptide(L)' 'MTESVKDRINVFWFLPTHGDGRYLGTAQGGRPVDLPYLQQVALAADNLGYYGVLIPTGKSCEDSWLVA' A
#
# COMPACT_ATOMS: atom_id res chain seq x y z
N MET A 1 -5.26 -4.36 -32.99
CA MET A 1 -5.05 -5.55 -32.13
C MET A 1 -5.33 -5.12 -30.69
N THR A 2 -6.60 -5.04 -30.32
CA THR A 2 -7.03 -4.83 -28.94
C THR A 2 -7.31 -6.20 -28.37
N GLU A 3 -6.37 -6.76 -27.60
CA GLU A 3 -6.65 -7.99 -26.86
C GLU A 3 -7.82 -7.71 -25.90
N SER A 4 -8.85 -8.54 -26.01
CA SER A 4 -9.90 -8.67 -25.01
C SER A 4 -9.22 -8.99 -23.69
N VAL A 5 -9.24 -8.03 -22.76
CA VAL A 5 -8.95 -8.28 -21.36
C VAL A 5 -9.98 -9.33 -20.93
N LYS A 6 -9.57 -10.60 -20.91
CA LYS A 6 -10.26 -11.65 -20.15
C LYS A 6 -10.60 -11.04 -18.80
N ASP A 7 -11.84 -11.15 -18.33
CA ASP A 7 -12.33 -10.64 -17.04
C ASP A 7 -11.40 -11.06 -15.88
N ARG A 8 -10.31 -10.32 -15.70
CA ARG A 8 -9.28 -10.55 -14.68
C ARG A 8 -9.48 -9.48 -13.63
N ILE A 9 -9.63 -9.91 -12.40
CA ILE A 9 -9.79 -9.03 -11.24
C ILE A 9 -8.53 -8.17 -11.14
N ASN A 10 -8.71 -6.85 -11.10
CA ASN A 10 -7.63 -5.93 -10.76
C ASN A 10 -7.44 -5.94 -9.25
N VAL A 11 -6.39 -6.59 -8.78
CA VAL A 11 -6.07 -6.67 -7.36
C VAL A 11 -5.18 -5.50 -6.98
N PHE A 12 -5.59 -4.73 -5.98
CA PHE A 12 -4.83 -3.62 -5.41
C PHE A 12 -4.35 -3.96 -4.00
N TRP A 13 -3.21 -3.40 -3.60
CA TRP A 13 -2.73 -3.44 -2.23
C TRP A 13 -3.02 -2.11 -1.51
N PHE A 14 -3.04 -2.10 -0.17
CA PHE A 14 -3.20 -0.89 0.63
C PHE A 14 -1.85 -0.48 1.21
N LEU A 15 -1.42 0.76 0.96
CA LEU A 15 -0.15 1.28 1.47
C LEU A 15 -0.37 1.89 2.88
N PRO A 16 0.25 1.36 3.95
CA PRO A 16 -0.11 1.70 5.32
C PRO A 16 0.56 3.00 5.81
N THR A 17 0.12 4.16 5.33
CA THR A 17 0.71 5.47 5.69
C THR A 17 0.27 6.01 7.07
N HIS A 18 -0.57 5.28 7.81
CA HIS A 18 -1.03 5.62 9.18
C HIS A 18 -0.66 4.55 10.23
N GLY A 19 0.39 3.78 9.97
CA GLY A 19 0.83 2.71 10.87
C GLY A 19 0.55 1.34 10.29
N ASP A 20 1.44 0.42 10.60
CA ASP A 20 1.30 -1.00 10.31
C ASP A 20 1.70 -1.81 11.54
N GLY A 21 1.16 -3.01 11.70
CA GLY A 21 1.44 -3.83 12.85
C GLY A 21 0.73 -5.17 12.83
N ARG A 22 1.19 -6.07 13.70
CA ARG A 22 0.62 -7.42 13.80
C ARG A 22 -0.68 -7.48 14.60
N TYR A 23 -0.89 -6.54 15.52
CA TYR A 23 -2.00 -6.52 16.45
C TYR A 23 -2.76 -5.20 16.35
N LEU A 24 -4.09 -5.26 16.36
CA LEU A 24 -4.96 -4.09 16.25
C LEU A 24 -5.08 -3.34 17.58
N GLY A 25 -5.15 -2.01 17.52
CA GLY A 25 -5.43 -1.17 18.69
C GLY A 25 -4.32 -1.14 19.76
N THR A 26 -3.10 -1.55 19.42
CA THR A 26 -1.95 -1.59 20.33
C THR A 26 -0.66 -1.22 19.60
N ALA A 27 0.31 -0.68 20.34
CA ALA A 27 1.67 -0.44 19.83
C ALA A 27 2.51 -1.73 19.80
N GLN A 28 2.06 -2.80 20.45
CA GLN A 28 2.79 -4.06 20.47
C GLN A 28 2.91 -4.62 19.04
N GLY A 29 4.14 -4.86 18.58
CA GLY A 29 4.39 -5.34 17.22
C GLY A 29 4.02 -4.34 16.12
N GLY A 30 3.89 -3.05 16.45
CA GLY A 30 3.78 -1.97 15.48
C GLY A 30 5.10 -1.74 14.75
N ARG A 31 5.00 -1.38 13.47
CA ARG A 31 6.11 -0.98 12.62
C ARG A 31 6.03 0.54 12.39
N PRO A 32 7.14 1.27 12.57
CA PRO A 32 7.16 2.69 12.23
C PRO A 32 6.90 2.86 10.74
N VAL A 33 6.17 3.92 10.39
CA VAL A 33 5.97 4.32 9.00
C VAL A 33 7.06 5.30 8.63
N ASP A 34 7.95 4.88 7.76
CA ASP A 34 8.95 5.72 7.13
C ASP A 34 8.97 5.47 5.61
N LEU A 35 9.59 6.38 4.86
CA LEU A 35 9.66 6.29 3.40
C LEU A 35 10.34 4.98 2.92
N PRO A 36 11.46 4.53 3.50
CA PRO A 36 12.05 3.24 3.14
C PRO A 36 11.10 2.05 3.31
N TYR A 37 10.32 2.01 4.40
CA TYR A 37 9.35 0.95 4.64
C TYR A 37 8.21 0.98 3.62
N LEU A 38 7.66 2.17 3.33
CA LEU A 38 6.61 2.35 2.32
C LEU A 38 7.12 1.90 0.93
N GLN A 39 8.35 2.25 0.58
CA GLN A 39 9.00 1.81 -0.66
C GLN A 39 9.13 0.28 -0.72
N GLN A 40 9.49 -0.38 0.39
CA GLN A 40 9.56 -1.84 0.46
C GLN A 40 8.21 -2.49 0.13
N VAL A 41 7.12 -1.98 0.70
CA VAL A 41 5.76 -2.50 0.47
C VAL A 41 5.33 -2.26 -0.97
N ALA A 42 5.58 -1.07 -1.52
CA ALA A 42 5.25 -0.73 -2.90
C ALA A 42 6.01 -1.61 -3.89
N LEU A 43 7.33 -1.79 -3.72
CA LEU A 43 8.14 -2.68 -4.54
C LEU A 43 7.71 -4.14 -4.42
N ALA A 44 7.28 -4.58 -3.24
CA ALA A 44 6.75 -5.93 -3.07
C ALA A 44 5.43 -6.13 -3.83
N ALA A 45 4.52 -5.16 -3.77
CA ALA A 45 3.26 -5.19 -4.51
C ALA A 45 3.51 -5.21 -6.04
N ASP A 46 4.44 -4.39 -6.53
CA ASP A 46 4.84 -4.34 -7.94
C ASP A 46 5.44 -5.69 -8.40
N ASN A 47 6.42 -6.22 -7.66
CA ASN A 47 7.05 -7.50 -7.97
C ASN A 47 6.07 -8.70 -7.94
N LEU A 48 5.00 -8.62 -7.15
CA LEU A 48 3.97 -9.66 -7.03
C LEU A 48 2.85 -9.52 -8.09
N GLY A 49 2.87 -8.48 -8.92
CA GLY A 49 1.92 -8.27 -10.00
C GLY A 49 0.57 -7.69 -9.55
N TYR A 50 0.55 -6.95 -8.46
CA TYR A 50 -0.62 -6.13 -8.11
C TYR A 50 -0.83 -5.05 -9.18
N TYR A 51 -2.07 -4.72 -9.47
CA TYR A 51 -2.41 -3.69 -10.46
C TYR A 51 -2.00 -2.28 -9.98
N GLY A 52 -1.97 -2.08 -8.67
CA GLY A 52 -1.51 -0.85 -8.05
C GLY A 52 -1.68 -0.86 -6.54
N VAL A 53 -1.38 0.26 -5.92
CA VAL A 53 -1.58 0.48 -4.49
C VAL A 53 -2.54 1.63 -4.24
N LEU A 54 -3.39 1.48 -3.22
CA LEU A 54 -4.19 2.57 -2.68
C LEU A 54 -3.40 3.26 -1.57
N ILE A 55 -3.18 4.56 -1.72
CA ILE A 55 -2.59 5.42 -0.70
C ILE A 55 -3.75 6.16 0.01
N PRO A 56 -3.96 5.96 1.32
CA PRO A 56 -5.08 6.57 2.03
C PRO A 56 -4.86 8.07 2.24
N THR A 57 -5.95 8.78 2.54
CA THR A 57 -5.94 10.18 2.97
C THR A 57 -6.61 10.33 4.33
N GLY A 58 -6.18 11.30 5.13
CA GLY A 58 -6.76 11.62 6.42
C GLY A 58 -5.77 12.35 7.32
N LYS A 59 -6.26 12.99 8.40
CA LYS A 59 -5.42 13.80 9.31
C LYS A 59 -4.24 13.05 9.94
N SER A 60 -4.35 11.73 10.03
CA SER A 60 -3.36 10.90 10.67
C SER A 60 -2.46 10.15 9.68
N CYS A 61 -2.77 10.22 8.38
CA CYS A 61 -1.96 9.65 7.31
C CYS A 61 -0.91 10.67 6.85
N GLU A 62 0.21 10.19 6.32
CA GLU A 62 1.08 11.02 5.47
C GLU A 62 0.33 11.48 4.20
N ASP A 63 0.71 12.63 3.64
CA ASP A 63 0.05 13.18 2.44
C ASP A 63 0.20 12.26 1.24
N SER A 64 -0.93 11.91 0.62
CA SER A 64 -0.97 10.90 -0.44
C SER A 64 -0.26 11.32 -1.72
N TRP A 65 -0.17 12.63 -2.00
CA TRP A 65 0.50 13.13 -3.21
C TRP A 65 2.00 13.19 -3.03
N LEU A 66 2.49 13.47 -1.81
CA LEU A 66 3.93 13.46 -1.51
C LEU A 66 4.49 12.04 -1.38
N VAL A 67 3.68 11.06 -0.99
CA VAL A 67 4.09 9.65 -0.88
C VAL A 67 4.15 8.95 -2.25
N ALA A 68 3.38 9.41 -3.24
CA ALA A 68 3.23 8.77 -4.55
C ALA A 68 4.46 8.88 -5.47
#